data_AF-A0A8X6LLZ0-F1
#
_entry.id   AF-A0A8X6LLZ0-F1
#
_cell.length_a   1.000
_cell.length_b   1.000
_cell.length_c   1.000
_cell.angle_alpha   90.00
_cell.angle_beta   90.00
_cell.angle_gamma   90.00
#
_symmetry.space_group_name_H-M   'P 1'
#
loop_
_entity.id
_entity.type
_entity.pdbx_description
1 polymer ?
#
loop_
_entity_poly.entity_id
_entity_poly.type
_entity_poly.pdbx_seq_one_letter_code
_entity_poly.pdbx_strand_id
1 'polypeptide(L)'
;MDKLNRSKRAVKGTITKLETFVEESSNHTPTKLVIKLKRVQEMNKKIDELKDQYYETKDISDAELIEIEADLQEMEDRLEGLEVRIRDILNFLIAKSSVSSVHSCETQYQNTHYRNEEGRYDVHTITL
;
A
#
# COMPACT_ATOMS: atom_id res chain seq x y z
N MET A 1 12.80 1.12 32.86
CA MET A 1 13.13 1.94 31.68
C MET A 1 13.76 1.17 30.51
N ASP A 2 14.81 0.36 30.72
CA ASP A 2 15.53 -0.34 29.63
C ASP A 2 14.68 -1.25 28.73
N LYS A 3 13.63 -1.86 29.27
CA LYS A 3 12.73 -2.70 28.48
C LYS A 3 11.93 -1.88 27.47
N LEU A 4 11.39 -0.74 27.90
CA LEU A 4 10.63 0.18 27.02
C LEU A 4 11.54 0.76 25.94
N ASN A 5 12.74 1.22 26.31
CA ASN A 5 13.70 1.76 25.34
C ASN A 5 14.15 0.71 24.30
N ARG A 6 14.31 -0.56 24.71
CA ARG A 6 14.57 -1.66 23.78
C ARG A 6 13.39 -1.92 22.85
N SER A 7 12.17 -1.90 23.38
CA SER A 7 10.95 -2.06 22.58
C SER A 7 10.79 -0.92 21.57
N LYS A 8 10.97 0.34 22.01
CA LYS A 8 11.00 1.54 21.15
C LYS A 8 12.01 1.39 20.01
N ARG A 9 13.25 0.99 20.30
CA ARG A 9 14.28 0.73 19.27
C ARG A 9 13.88 -0.38 18.30
N ALA A 10 13.23 -1.44 18.78
CA ALA A 10 12.77 -2.55 17.93
C ALA A 10 11.64 -2.12 16.97
N VAL A 11 10.72 -1.26 17.44
CA VAL A 11 9.70 -0.64 16.60
C VAL A 11 10.37 0.24 15.54
N LYS A 12 11.26 1.16 15.93
CA LYS A 12 12.01 2.03 15.01
C LYS A 12 12.76 1.22 13.93
N GLY A 13 13.45 0.15 14.33
CA GLY A 13 14.13 -0.74 13.39
C GLY A 13 13.20 -1.53 12.46
N THR A 14 11.96 -1.81 12.88
CA THR A 14 10.95 -2.42 12.00
C THR A 14 10.42 -1.40 10.99
N ILE A 15 10.18 -0.16 11.41
CA ILE A 15 9.76 0.94 10.51
C ILE A 15 10.81 1.13 9.42
N THR A 16 12.10 1.19 9.77
CA THR A 16 13.19 1.30 8.77
C THR A 16 13.19 0.15 7.77
N LYS A 17 12.93 -1.09 8.20
CA LYS A 17 12.80 -2.23 7.26
C LYS A 17 11.58 -2.11 6.34
N LEU A 18 10.50 -1.46 6.80
CA LEU A 18 9.33 -1.18 5.96
C LEU A 18 9.67 -0.09 4.93
N GLU A 19 10.37 0.97 5.33
CA GLU A 19 10.85 2.04 4.43
C GLU A 19 11.72 1.46 3.31
N THR A 20 12.74 0.68 3.66
CA THR A 20 13.59 0.00 2.67
C THR A 20 12.77 -0.87 1.72
N PHE A 21 11.80 -1.62 2.24
CA PHE A 21 10.94 -2.45 1.38
C PHE A 21 10.14 -1.61 0.37
N VAL A 22 9.59 -0.46 0.79
CA VAL A 22 8.79 0.41 -0.10
C VAL A 22 9.67 1.09 -1.16
N GLU A 23 10.94 1.36 -0.84
CA GLU A 23 11.91 1.92 -1.79
C GLU A 23 12.37 0.89 -2.85
N GLU A 24 12.40 -0.40 -2.51
CA GLU A 24 12.74 -1.49 -3.42
C GLU A 24 11.59 -1.84 -4.38
N SER A 25 11.47 -1.09 -5.49
CA SER A 25 10.38 -1.23 -6.48
C SER A 25 10.29 -2.59 -7.19
N SER A 26 11.37 -3.37 -7.25
CA SER A 26 11.44 -4.63 -7.98
C SER A 26 10.75 -5.81 -7.27
N ASN A 27 10.40 -5.66 -5.99
CA ASN A 27 9.94 -6.76 -5.13
C ASN A 27 8.47 -6.69 -4.75
N HIS A 28 7.71 -5.75 -5.31
CA HIS A 28 6.33 -5.49 -4.92
C HIS A 28 5.35 -6.44 -5.61
N THR A 29 4.60 -7.19 -4.80
CA THR A 29 3.45 -7.97 -5.23
C THR A 29 2.28 -7.60 -4.33
N PRO A 30 1.01 -7.69 -4.79
CA PRO A 30 -0.15 -7.37 -3.97
C PRO A 30 -0.15 -8.09 -2.62
N THR A 31 0.18 -9.38 -2.61
CA THR A 31 0.27 -10.19 -1.39
C THR A 31 1.32 -9.66 -0.41
N LYS A 32 2.54 -9.35 -0.89
CA LYS A 32 3.59 -8.78 -0.03
C LYS A 32 3.16 -7.42 0.53
N LEU A 33 2.59 -6.55 -0.29
CA LEU A 33 2.13 -5.22 0.13
C LEU A 33 1.04 -5.30 1.21
N VAL A 34 0.07 -6.20 1.06
CA VAL A 34 -0.97 -6.45 2.09
C VAL A 34 -0.36 -6.92 3.41
N ILE A 35 0.64 -7.82 3.36
CA ILE A 35 1.37 -8.24 4.57
C ILE A 35 2.08 -7.06 5.21
N LYS A 36 2.70 -6.17 4.42
CA LYS A 36 3.36 -4.97 4.93
C LYS A 36 2.37 -3.96 5.54
N LEU A 37 1.18 -3.79 4.96
CA LEU A 37 0.11 -2.96 5.57
C LEU A 37 -0.31 -3.49 6.94
N LYS A 38 -0.52 -4.81 7.07
CA LYS A 38 -0.80 -5.41 8.39
C LYS A 38 0.34 -5.13 9.37
N ARG A 39 1.59 -5.19 8.90
CA ARG A 39 2.74 -4.90 9.74
C ARG A 39 2.81 -3.43 10.17
N VAL A 40 2.42 -2.48 9.31
CA VAL A 40 2.26 -1.06 9.65
C VAL A 40 1.23 -0.89 10.77
N GLN A 41 0.05 -1.50 10.63
CA GLN A 41 -1.01 -1.47 11.64
C GLN A 41 -0.55 -2.06 12.99
N GLU A 42 0.18 -3.18 12.96
CA GLU A 42 0.79 -3.76 14.16
C GLU A 42 1.81 -2.82 14.83
N MET A 43 2.56 -2.03 14.05
CA MET A 43 3.53 -1.09 14.62
C MET A 43 2.83 0.13 15.23
N ASN A 44 1.78 0.66 14.60
CA ASN A 44 0.96 1.75 15.17
C ASN A 44 0.42 1.34 16.54
N LYS A 45 -0.20 0.15 16.64
CA LYS A 45 -0.69 -0.36 17.92
C LYS A 45 0.42 -0.48 18.98
N LYS A 46 1.63 -0.88 18.59
CA LYS A 46 2.77 -0.94 19.52
C LYS A 46 3.25 0.42 19.96
N ILE A 47 3.10 1.45 19.14
CA ILE A 47 3.41 2.84 19.54
C ILE A 47 2.40 3.31 20.57
N ASP A 48 1.10 3.07 20.34
CA ASP A 48 0.05 3.36 21.32
C ASP A 48 0.34 2.69 22.67
N GLU A 49 0.62 1.37 22.65
CA GLU A 49 1.00 0.61 23.84
C GLU A 49 2.27 1.17 24.52
N LEU A 50 3.23 1.69 23.76
CA LEU A 50 4.43 2.33 24.30
C LEU A 50 4.11 3.66 24.96
N LYS A 51 3.27 4.50 24.35
CA LYS A 51 2.82 5.77 24.92
C LYS A 51 2.21 5.52 26.30
N ASP A 52 1.24 4.62 26.39
CA ASP A 52 0.60 4.25 27.66
C ASP A 52 1.62 3.80 28.71
N GLN A 53 2.54 2.91 28.34
CA GLN A 53 3.57 2.39 29.27
C GLN A 53 4.57 3.47 29.73
N TYR A 54 4.90 4.45 28.89
CA TYR A 54 5.77 5.54 29.29
C TYR A 54 5.05 6.50 30.25
N TYR A 55 3.77 6.81 30.02
CA TYR A 55 2.97 7.61 30.96
C TYR A 55 2.76 6.95 32.32
N GLU A 56 2.69 5.62 32.36
CA GLU A 56 2.59 4.86 33.63
C GLU A 56 3.92 4.76 34.39
N THR A 57 5.05 5.15 33.79
CA THR A 57 6.37 5.05 34.42
C THR A 57 6.57 6.19 35.43
N LYS A 58 6.65 5.85 36.72
CA LYS A 58 6.78 6.83 37.82
C LYS A 58 8.15 7.53 37.92
N ASP A 59 9.19 6.93 37.36
CA ASP A 59 10.57 7.40 37.49
C ASP A 59 11.09 8.09 36.21
N ILE A 60 10.20 8.73 35.46
CA ILE A 60 10.54 9.48 34.25
C ILE A 60 10.40 10.98 34.51
N SER A 61 11.40 11.77 34.12
CA SER A 61 11.28 13.22 34.20
C SER A 61 10.41 13.76 33.07
N ASP A 62 9.77 14.92 33.28
CA ASP A 62 8.95 15.58 32.26
C ASP A 62 9.76 15.84 30.98
N ALA A 63 11.04 16.21 31.11
CA ALA A 63 11.93 16.44 29.97
C ALA A 63 12.17 15.15 29.16
N GLU A 64 12.43 14.03 29.83
CA GLU A 64 12.58 12.73 29.16
C GLU A 64 11.27 12.27 28.51
N LEU A 65 10.14 12.53 29.16
CA LEU A 65 8.82 12.19 28.63
C LEU A 65 8.52 12.96 27.35
N ILE A 66 8.78 14.27 27.31
CA ILE A 66 8.62 15.11 26.11
C ILE A 66 9.50 14.60 24.96
N GLU A 67 10.75 14.22 25.23
CA GLU A 67 11.63 13.64 24.20
C GLU A 67 11.09 12.31 23.66
N ILE A 68 10.52 11.48 24.54
CA ILE A 68 9.93 10.20 24.14
C ILE A 68 8.65 10.40 23.33
N GLU A 69 7.79 11.34 23.72
CA GLU A 69 6.59 11.69 22.97
C GLU A 69 6.94 12.16 21.56
N ALA A 70 7.92 13.05 21.43
CA ALA A 70 8.40 13.52 20.13
C ALA A 70 8.96 12.37 19.27
N ASP A 71 9.76 11.47 19.87
CA ASP A 71 10.26 10.27 19.19
C ASP A 71 9.13 9.35 18.71
N LEU A 72 8.10 9.13 19.54
CA LEU A 72 6.95 8.27 19.21
C LEU A 72 6.08 8.91 18.13
N GLN A 73 5.88 10.23 18.17
CA GLN A 73 5.17 10.97 17.13
C GLN A 73 5.90 10.91 15.79
N GLU A 74 7.23 11.07 15.77
CA GLU A 74 8.05 10.91 14.56
C GLU A 74 7.84 9.52 13.93
N MET A 75 7.74 8.48 14.76
CA MET A 75 7.49 7.11 14.30
C MET A 75 6.08 6.91 13.73
N GLU A 76 5.07 7.58 14.28
CA GLU A 76 3.70 7.54 13.76
C GLU A 76 3.59 8.23 12.41
N ASP A 77 4.15 9.45 12.28
CA ASP A 77 4.13 10.21 11.02
C ASP A 77 4.78 9.40 9.88
N ARG A 78 5.88 8.70 10.19
CA ARG A 78 6.56 7.80 9.25
C ARG A 78 5.68 6.60 8.86
N LEU A 79 4.96 6.01 9.81
CA LEU A 79 4.04 4.90 9.54
C LEU A 79 2.83 5.33 8.71
N GLU A 80 2.28 6.52 8.95
CA GLU A 80 1.22 7.10 8.13
C GLU A 80 1.69 7.28 6.68
N GLY A 81 2.86 7.89 6.49
CA GLY A 81 3.47 8.04 5.16
C GLY A 81 3.71 6.70 4.45
N LEU A 82 4.15 5.67 5.18
CA LEU A 82 4.30 4.32 4.63
C LEU A 82 2.97 3.69 4.25
N GLU A 83 1.93 3.85 5.06
CA GLU A 83 0.61 3.30 4.79
C GLU A 83 0.04 3.84 3.48
N VAL A 84 0.11 5.16 3.30
CA VAL A 84 -0.32 5.83 2.06
C VAL A 84 0.45 5.29 0.86
N ARG A 85 1.79 5.30 0.92
CA ARG A 85 2.65 4.81 -0.18
C ARG A 85 2.35 3.35 -0.55
N ILE A 86 2.18 2.47 0.44
CA ILE A 86 1.89 1.06 0.19
C ILE A 86 0.51 0.89 -0.47
N ARG A 87 -0.50 1.65 -0.02
CA ARG A 87 -1.84 1.64 -0.63
C ARG A 87 -1.81 2.14 -2.06
N ASP A 88 -1.07 3.20 -2.35
CA ASP A 88 -0.94 3.75 -3.70
C ASP A 88 -0.31 2.73 -4.66
N ILE A 89 0.78 2.09 -4.24
CA ILE A 89 1.43 1.02 -5.02
C ILE A 89 0.47 -0.15 -5.24
N LEU A 90 -0.26 -0.56 -4.21
CA LEU A 90 -1.23 -1.65 -4.30
C LEU A 90 -2.34 -1.33 -5.31
N ASN A 91 -2.91 -0.13 -5.22
CA ASN A 91 -3.94 0.35 -6.14
C ASN A 91 -3.44 0.42 -7.58
N PHE A 92 -2.20 0.91 -7.78
CA PHE A 92 -1.56 0.94 -9.09
C PHE A 92 -1.41 -0.46 -9.69
N LEU A 93 -0.94 -1.45 -8.91
CA LEU A 93 -0.79 -2.83 -9.37
C LEU A 93 -2.14 -3.47 -9.73
N ILE A 94 -3.18 -3.21 -8.94
CA ILE A 94 -4.53 -3.72 -9.21
C ILE A 94 -5.07 -3.09 -10.49
N ALA A 95 -4.98 -1.77 -10.65
CA ALA A 95 -5.42 -1.07 -11.86
C ALA A 95 -4.68 -1.54 -13.11
N LYS A 96 -3.37 -1.79 -13.02
CA LYS A 96 -2.60 -2.35 -14.13
C LYS A 96 -3.09 -3.74 -14.54
N SER A 97 -3.47 -4.57 -13.57
CA SER A 97 -4.01 -5.91 -13.84
C SER A 97 -5.39 -5.89 -14.49
N SER A 98 -6.25 -4.93 -14.13
CA SER A 98 -7.58 -4.78 -14.74
C SER A 98 -7.52 -4.21 -16.15
N VAL A 99 -6.66 -3.23 -16.43
CA VAL A 99 -6.48 -2.68 -17.78
C VAL A 99 -5.90 -3.72 -18.75
N SER A 100 -5.03 -4.60 -18.27
CA SER A 100 -4.49 -5.71 -19.08
C SER A 100 -5.55 -6.76 -19.45
N SER A 101 -6.67 -6.82 -18.73
CA SER A 101 -7.81 -7.70 -19.03
C SER A 101 -8.80 -7.08 -20.03
N VAL A 102 -8.77 -5.76 -20.23
CA VAL A 102 -9.71 -5.07 -21.14
C VAL A 102 -9.19 -5.06 -22.59
N HIS A 103 -7.88 -5.18 -22.80
CA HIS A 103 -7.30 -5.25 -24.15
C HIS A 103 -7.51 -6.58 -24.90
N SER A 104 -8.35 -7.48 -24.38
CA SER A 104 -8.81 -8.69 -25.09
C SER A 104 -10.28 -8.63 -25.56
N CYS A 105 -10.98 -7.52 -25.33
CA CYS A 105 -12.39 -7.37 -25.70
C CYS A 105 -12.67 -6.05 -26.44
N GLU A 106 -12.00 -5.80 -27.55
CA GLU A 106 -12.32 -4.75 -28.55
C GLU A 106 -11.41 -5.08 -29.75
N THR A 107 -11.83 -5.62 -30.90
CA THR A 107 -13.08 -5.59 -31.66
C THR A 107 -13.14 -6.87 -32.51
N GLN A 108 -14.14 -7.73 -32.31
CA GLN A 108 -14.48 -8.74 -33.33
C GLN A 108 -15.33 -8.05 -34.40
N TYR A 109 -14.69 -7.60 -35.48
CA TYR A 109 -15.41 -7.16 -36.68
C TYR A 109 -16.15 -8.37 -37.28
N GLN A 110 -17.48 -8.42 -37.17
CA GLN A 110 -18.28 -9.35 -37.96
C GLN A 110 -18.51 -8.73 -39.35
N ASN A 111 -17.70 -9.14 -40.33
CA ASN A 111 -18.01 -8.92 -41.74
C ASN A 111 -19.19 -9.82 -42.13
N THR A 112 -20.42 -9.31 -42.07
CA THR A 112 -21.57 -10.00 -42.65
C THR A 112 -21.60 -9.73 -44.15
N HIS A 113 -21.22 -10.72 -44.96
CA HIS A 113 -21.41 -10.69 -46.41
C HIS A 113 -22.88 -10.96 -46.75
N TYR A 114 -23.64 -9.90 -47.05
CA TYR A 114 -24.96 -10.04 -47.63
C TYR A 114 -24.85 -10.05 -49.15
N ARG A 115 -25.41 -11.10 -49.79
CA ARG A 115 -25.52 -11.22 -51.24
C ARG A 115 -26.83 -10.56 -51.66
N ASN A 116 -26.77 -9.48 -52.44
CA ASN A 116 -27.97 -8.86 -53.00
C ASN A 116 -28.54 -9.72 -54.15
N GLU A 117 -29.78 -9.44 -54.58
CA GLU A 117 -30.48 -10.21 -55.62
C GLU A 117 -29.76 -10.18 -56.98
N GLU A 118 -28.80 -9.28 -57.17
CA GLU A 118 -27.94 -9.15 -58.35
C GLU A 118 -26.60 -9.90 -58.24
N GLY A 119 -26.38 -10.63 -57.14
CA GLY A 119 -25.18 -11.46 -56.94
C GLY A 119 -23.90 -10.69 -56.64
N ARG A 120 -23.99 -9.42 -56.24
CA ARG A 120 -22.84 -8.61 -55.79
C ARG A 120 -22.75 -8.58 -54.26
N TYR A 121 -21.52 -8.57 -53.74
CA TYR A 121 -21.23 -8.47 -52.32
C TYR A 121 -21.01 -7.00 -51.94
N ASP A 122 -21.91 -6.44 -51.13
CA ASP A 122 -21.73 -5.11 -50.54
C ASP A 122 -21.34 -5.25 -49.06
N VAL A 123 -20.31 -4.49 -48.65
CA VAL A 123 -19.85 -4.42 -47.25
C VAL A 123 -20.53 -3.23 -46.58
N HIS A 124 -21.44 -3.50 -45.65
CA HIS A 124 -22.03 -2.47 -44.80
C HIS A 124 -21.36 -2.50 -43.42
N THR A 125 -20.69 -1.40 -43.06
CA THR A 125 -20.14 -1.19 -41.72
C THR A 125 -21.22 -0.54 -40.86
N ILE A 126 -21.73 -1.24 -39.85
CA ILE A 126 -22.69 -0.67 -38.89
C ILE A 126 -21.93 -0.28 -37.62
N THR A 127 -22.01 1.00 -37.24
CA THR A 127 -21.56 1.51 -35.94
C THR A 127 -22.73 1.42 -34.95
N LEU A 128 -22.54 0.75 -33.81
CA LEU A 128 -23.50 0.74 -32.70
C LEU A 128 -23.39 2.01 -31.86
#